data_AF-A0A8T6ILE9-F1
#
_entry.id   AF-A0A8T6ILE9-F1
#
_cell.length_a   1.000
_cell.length_b   1.000
_cell.length_c   1.000
_cell.angle_alpha   90.00
_cell.angle_beta   90.00
_cell.angle_gamma   90.00
#
_symmetry.space_group_name_H-M   'P 1'
#
loop_
_entity.id
_entity.type
_entity.pdbx_description
1 polymer ?
#
loop_
_entity_poly.entity_id
_entity_poly.type
_entity_poly.pdbx_seq_one_letter_code
_entity_poly.pdbx_strand_id
1 'polypeptide(L)'
;MARVNLPNMHVTGHDRVEVYARAVSGLLEQETDGAKRAKYLDFIDIYAGLTDNELRRYRRLHPEEGSIVTGFFQRAREEGRAEGIERGIERRVRLLALKGAET
;
A
#
# COMPACT_ATOMS: atom_id res chain seq x y z
N MET A 1 18.62 -13.27 -5.67
CA MET A 1 18.23 -12.59 -4.42
C MET A 1 18.78 -11.16 -4.43
N ALA A 2 17.97 -10.18 -4.80
CA ALA A 2 18.28 -8.76 -4.59
C ALA A 2 17.56 -8.31 -3.32
N ARG A 3 18.31 -7.80 -2.35
CA ARG A 3 17.77 -7.35 -1.06
C ARG A 3 17.08 -6.01 -1.29
N VAL A 4 15.75 -6.00 -1.18
CA VAL A 4 14.94 -4.77 -1.14
C VAL A 4 15.28 -4.03 0.15
N ASN A 5 16.27 -3.15 0.09
CA ASN A 5 16.56 -2.16 1.12
C ASN A 5 16.54 -0.79 0.46
N LEU A 6 15.32 -0.39 0.06
CA LEU A 6 15.01 0.92 -0.52
C LEU A 6 15.56 2.10 0.31
N PRO A 7 15.50 2.07 1.67
CA PRO A 7 16.06 3.17 2.49
C PRO A 7 17.58 3.30 2.47
N ASN A 8 18.33 2.18 2.42
CA ASN A 8 19.81 2.22 2.39
C ASN A 8 20.40 2.33 0.99
N MET A 9 19.57 2.25 -0.06
CA MET A 9 19.98 2.77 -1.36
C MET A 9 20.00 4.29 -1.23
N HIS A 10 21.15 4.86 -0.86
CA HIS A 10 21.46 6.25 -1.18
C HIS A 10 21.41 6.36 -2.71
N VAL A 11 20.22 6.59 -3.27
CA VAL A 11 19.99 6.69 -4.70
C VAL A 11 20.49 8.05 -5.17
N THR A 12 21.80 8.24 -5.15
CA THR A 12 22.46 9.31 -5.90
C THR A 12 22.64 8.80 -7.32
N GLY A 13 21.65 9.02 -8.18
CA GLY A 13 21.77 8.86 -9.63
C GLY A 13 20.83 7.84 -10.30
N HIS A 14 20.05 7.03 -9.59
CA HIS A 14 18.98 6.21 -10.20
C HIS A 14 17.61 6.89 -10.13
N ASP A 15 16.81 6.70 -11.17
CA ASP A 15 15.44 7.18 -11.24
C ASP A 15 14.56 6.40 -10.24
N ARG A 16 13.97 7.08 -9.26
CA ARG A 16 13.12 6.43 -8.23
C ARG A 16 11.95 5.67 -8.85
N VAL A 17 11.46 6.11 -10.00
CA VAL A 17 10.42 5.42 -10.78
C VAL A 17 10.90 4.05 -11.25
N GLU A 18 12.15 3.94 -11.70
CA GLU A 18 12.74 2.68 -12.18
C GLU A 18 12.97 1.71 -11.02
N VAL A 19 13.42 2.21 -9.87
CA VAL A 19 13.59 1.37 -8.67
C VAL A 19 12.24 0.83 -8.19
N TYR A 20 11.21 1.68 -8.18
CA TYR A 20 9.85 1.27 -7.87
C TYR A 20 9.32 0.21 -8.83
N ALA A 21 9.49 0.42 -10.15
CA ALA A 21 9.08 -0.54 -11.17
C ALA A 21 9.73 -1.90 -10.94
N ARG A 22 11.06 -1.97 -10.78
CA ARG A 22 11.76 -3.23 -10.52
C ARG A 22 11.27 -3.95 -9.26
N ALA A 23 10.94 -3.20 -8.21
CA ALA A 23 10.40 -3.78 -6.98
C ALA A 23 9.00 -4.38 -7.21
N VAL A 24 8.13 -3.68 -7.93
CA VAL A 24 6.79 -4.16 -8.27
C VAL A 24 6.86 -5.36 -9.22
N SER A 25 7.64 -5.30 -10.31
CA SER A 25 7.80 -6.42 -11.24
C SER A 25 8.30 -7.67 -10.51
N GLY A 26 9.35 -7.53 -9.70
CA GLY A 26 9.91 -8.65 -8.93
C GLY A 26 8.90 -9.26 -7.96
N LEU A 27 8.08 -8.43 -7.31
CA LEU A 27 7.02 -8.92 -6.43
C LEU A 27 5.93 -9.69 -7.20
N LEU A 28 5.48 -9.16 -8.34
CA LEU A 28 4.43 -9.79 -9.15
C LEU A 28 4.88 -11.11 -9.77
N GLU A 29 6.16 -11.22 -10.14
CA GLU A 29 6.75 -12.46 -10.65
C GLU A 29 6.93 -13.54 -9.58
N GLN A 30 7.31 -13.16 -8.35
CA GLN A 30 7.76 -14.12 -7.34
C GLN A 30 6.67 -14.57 -6.36
N GLU A 31 5.80 -13.66 -5.96
CA GLU A 31 4.70 -13.99 -5.04
C GLU A 31 3.46 -14.27 -5.88
N THR A 32 2.69 -15.32 -5.57
CA THR A 32 1.42 -15.64 -6.26
C THR A 32 0.22 -15.42 -5.37
N ASP A 33 0.42 -15.40 -4.05
CA ASP A 33 -0.62 -15.14 -3.06
C ASP A 33 -1.00 -13.66 -3.08
N GLY A 34 -2.27 -13.39 -3.37
CA GLY A 34 -2.81 -12.03 -3.46
C GLY A 34 -2.71 -11.23 -2.16
N ALA A 35 -2.87 -11.88 -0.99
CA ALA A 35 -2.78 -11.23 0.31
C ALA A 35 -1.33 -10.88 0.66
N LYS A 36 -0.37 -11.73 0.30
CA LYS A 36 1.06 -11.42 0.47
C LYS A 36 1.52 -10.33 -0.50
N ARG A 37 1.07 -10.36 -1.77
CA ARG A 37 1.32 -9.28 -2.73
C ARG A 37 0.83 -7.93 -2.20
N ALA A 38 -0.40 -7.89 -1.70
CA ALA A 38 -0.98 -6.71 -1.07
C ALA A 38 -0.06 -6.16 0.03
N LYS A 39 0.31 -7.01 1.00
CA LYS A 39 1.18 -6.62 2.11
C LYS A 39 2.55 -6.10 1.66
N TYR A 40 3.16 -6.72 0.65
CA TYR A 40 4.48 -6.29 0.16
C TYR A 40 4.40 -5.05 -0.72
N LEU A 41 3.29 -4.85 -1.47
CA LEU A 41 3.03 -3.61 -2.19
C LEU A 41 2.93 -2.43 -1.23
N ASP A 42 2.25 -2.59 -0.09
CA ASP A 42 2.21 -1.55 0.95
C ASP A 42 3.61 -1.16 1.42
N PHE A 43 4.49 -2.14 1.67
CA PHE A 43 5.88 -1.85 2.04
C PHE A 43 6.65 -1.14 0.93
N ILE A 44 6.51 -1.57 -0.32
CA ILE A 44 7.18 -0.94 -1.46
C ILE A 44 6.73 0.52 -1.59
N ASP A 45 5.43 0.79 -1.47
CA ASP A 45 4.87 2.15 -1.58
C ASP A 45 5.37 3.07 -0.47
N ILE A 46 5.27 2.62 0.78
CA ILE A 46 5.72 3.37 1.96
C ILE A 46 7.20 3.73 1.86
N TYR A 47 8.06 2.79 1.45
CA TYR A 47 9.50 3.02 1.39
C TYR A 47 9.95 3.73 0.11
N ALA A 48 9.25 3.56 -1.00
CA ALA A 48 9.58 4.28 -2.23
C ALA A 48 9.20 5.75 -2.14
N GLY A 49 8.07 6.08 -1.50
CA GLY A 49 7.63 7.45 -1.24
C GLY A 49 7.52 8.31 -2.49
N LEU A 50 7.13 7.72 -3.63
CA LEU A 50 7.05 8.44 -4.91
C LEU A 50 6.09 9.63 -4.80
N THR A 51 6.49 10.76 -5.36
CA THR A 51 5.60 11.91 -5.54
C THR A 51 4.50 11.57 -6.55
N ASP A 52 3.41 12.34 -6.55
CA ASP A 52 2.34 12.15 -7.54
C ASP A 52 2.85 12.25 -8.98
N ASN A 53 3.85 13.09 -9.24
CA ASN A 53 4.46 13.22 -10.57
C ASN A 53 5.21 11.94 -10.96
N GLU A 54 6.00 11.38 -10.05
CA GLU A 54 6.73 10.13 -10.25
C GLU A 54 5.76 8.96 -10.40
N LEU A 55 4.69 8.90 -9.60
CA LEU A 55 3.68 7.84 -9.70
C LEU A 55 2.89 7.93 -11.02
N ARG A 56 2.57 9.14 -11.50
CA ARG A 56 1.99 9.32 -12.84
C ARG A 56 2.95 8.86 -13.93
N ARG A 57 4.24 9.17 -13.78
CA ARG A 57 5.26 8.73 -14.72
C ARG A 57 5.40 7.21 -14.71
N TYR A 58 5.42 6.57 -13.55
CA TYR A 58 5.43 5.12 -13.38
C TYR A 58 4.26 4.48 -14.14
N ARG A 59 3.01 4.92 -13.87
CA ARG A 59 1.81 4.36 -14.53
C ARG A 59 1.83 4.50 -16.05
N ARG A 60 2.45 5.55 -16.57
CA ARG A 60 2.61 5.76 -18.01
C ARG A 60 3.65 4.82 -18.63
N LEU A 61 4.73 4.53 -17.91
CA LEU A 61 5.81 3.66 -18.38
C LEU A 61 5.49 2.17 -18.19
N HIS A 62 4.71 1.83 -17.14
CA HIS A 62 4.33 0.47 -16.76
C HIS A 62 2.81 0.36 -16.60
N PRO A 63 2.03 0.42 -17.69
CA PRO A 63 0.57 0.53 -17.63
C PRO A 63 -0.10 -0.71 -17.03
N GLU A 64 0.40 -1.91 -17.29
CA GLU A 64 -0.18 -3.16 -16.76
C GLU A 64 0.01 -3.26 -15.24
N GLU A 65 1.26 -3.13 -14.77
CA GLU A 65 1.57 -3.10 -13.34
C GLU A 65 0.88 -1.93 -12.64
N GLY A 66 0.87 -0.76 -13.28
CA GLY A 66 0.20 0.43 -12.78
C GLY A 66 -1.30 0.22 -12.56
N SER A 67 -1.97 -0.58 -13.40
CA SER A 67 -3.37 -0.97 -13.21
C SER A 67 -3.54 -1.88 -11.99
N ILE A 68 -2.67 -2.89 -11.83
CA ILE A 68 -2.68 -3.81 -10.69
C ILE A 68 -2.50 -3.04 -9.38
N VAL A 69 -1.47 -2.19 -9.31
CA VAL A 69 -1.15 -1.36 -8.15
C VAL A 69 -2.29 -0.40 -7.84
N THR A 70 -2.89 0.25 -8.85
CA THR A 70 -4.03 1.16 -8.64
C THR A 70 -5.25 0.42 -8.08
N GLY A 71 -5.59 -0.74 -8.64
CA GLY A 71 -6.69 -1.57 -8.16
C GLY A 71 -6.47 -2.06 -6.73
N PHE A 72 -5.22 -2.34 -6.35
CA PHE A 72 -4.87 -2.66 -4.98
C PHE A 72 -5.16 -1.49 -4.02
N PHE A 73 -4.65 -0.30 -4.30
CA PHE A 73 -4.89 0.88 -3.44
C PHE A 73 -6.37 1.25 -3.33
N GLN A 74 -7.15 1.05 -4.40
CA GLN A 74 -8.60 1.26 -4.36
C GLN A 74 -9.26 0.31 -3.35
N ARG A 75 -8.99 -1.00 -3.43
CA ARG A 75 -9.52 -1.98 -2.48
C ARG A 75 -9.07 -1.71 -1.05
N ALA A 76 -7.77 -1.46 -0.82
CA ALA A 76 -7.25 -1.15 0.51
C ALA A 76 -7.93 0.09 1.13
N ARG A 77 -8.23 1.10 0.31
CA ARG A 77 -8.95 2.30 0.74
C ARG A 77 -10.43 2.03 1.06
N GLU A 78 -11.07 1.11 0.34
CA GLU A 78 -12.45 0.69 0.60
C GLU A 78 -12.53 -0.13 1.89
N GLU A 79 -11.65 -1.12 2.04
CA GLU A 79 -11.52 -1.96 3.25
C GLU A 79 -11.23 -1.09 4.48
N GLY A 80 -10.23 -0.19 4.41
CA GLY A 80 -9.90 0.71 5.51
C GLY A 80 -11.05 1.64 5.92
N ARG A 81 -11.90 2.06 4.98
CA ARG A 81 -13.13 2.82 5.30
C ARG A 81 -14.15 1.94 6.01
N ALA A 82 -14.39 0.72 5.52
CA ALA A 82 -15.33 -0.21 6.12
C ALA A 82 -14.93 -0.56 7.57
N GLU A 83 -13.67 -0.93 7.79
CA GLU A 83 -13.14 -1.19 9.14
C GLU A 83 -13.20 0.05 10.05
N GLY A 84 -13.06 1.25 9.48
CA GLY A 84 -13.18 2.50 10.21
C GLY A 84 -14.60 2.72 10.74
N ILE A 85 -15.61 2.43 9.92
CA ILE A 85 -17.02 2.50 10.27
C ILE A 85 -17.35 1.47 11.36
N GLU A 86 -16.96 0.21 11.17
CA GLU A 86 -17.20 -0.88 12.11
C GLU A 86 -16.61 -0.56 13.50
N ARG A 87 -15.32 -0.22 13.56
CA ARG A 87 -14.66 0.19 14.81
C ARG A 87 -15.31 1.42 15.44
N GLY A 88 -15.87 2.31 14.64
CA GLY A 88 -16.64 3.47 15.12
C GLY A 88 -17.93 3.05 15.82
N ILE A 89 -18.67 2.12 15.23
CA ILE A 89 -19.90 1.55 15.81
C ILE A 89 -19.58 0.81 17.10
N GLU A 90 -18.58 -0.08 17.09
CA GLU A 90 -18.17 -0.84 18.28
C GLU A 90 -17.79 0.07 19.45
N ARG A 91 -16.96 1.10 19.19
CA ARG A 91 -16.58 2.08 20.21
C ARG A 91 -17.80 2.80 20.78
N ARG A 92 -18.77 3.15 19.93
CA ARG A 92 -20.00 3.83 20.36
C ARG A 92 -20.89 2.92 21.19
N VAL A 93 -21.06 1.66 20.80
CA VAL A 93 -21.80 0.66 21.59
C VAL A 93 -21.15 0.46 22.95
N ARG A 94 -19.82 0.30 23.00
CA ARG A 94 -19.07 0.18 24.25
C ARG A 94 -19.24 1.42 25.14
N LEU A 95 -19.17 2.63 24.57
CA LEU A 95 -19.33 3.87 25.33
C LEU A 95 -20.74 3.99 25.94
N LEU A 96 -21.77 3.60 25.19
CA LEU A 96 -23.15 3.60 25.68
C LEU A 96 -23.36 2.58 26.80
N ALA A 97 -22.77 1.39 26.67
CA ALA A 97 -22.82 0.37 27.72
C ALA A 97 -22.15 0.84 29.02
N LEU A 98 -21.02 1.56 28.92
CA LEU A 98 -20.34 2.14 30.09
C LEU A 98 -21.19 3.23 30.74
N LYS A 99 -21.77 4.15 29.96
CA LYS A 99 -22.63 5.23 30.49
C LYS A 99 -23.94 4.73 31.10
N GLY A 100 -24.51 3.65 30.58
CA GLY A 100 -25.72 3.03 31.13
C GLY A 100 -25.47 2.19 32.39
N ALA A 101 -24.22 1.90 32.74
CA ALA A 101 -23.85 1.19 33.96
C ALA A 101 -23.56 2.15 35.14
N GLU A 102 -23.55 3.45 34.90
CA GLU A 102 -23.30 4.51 35.90
C GLU A 102 -24.61 5.15 36.44
N THR A 103 -25.78 4.61 36.08
CA THR A 103 -27.12 5.04 36.52
C THR A 103 -27.88 3.91 37.19
#